data_AF-A0AAU9X675-F1
#
_entry.id   AF-A0AAU9X675-F1
#
_cell.length_a   1.000
_cell.length_b   1.000
_cell.length_c   1.000
_cell.angle_alpha   90.00
_cell.angle_beta   90.00
_cell.angle_gamma   90.00
#
_symmetry.space_group_name_H-M   'P 1'
#
loop_
_entity.id
_entity.type
_entity.pdbx_description
1 polymer ?
#
loop_
_entity_poly.entity_id
_entity_poly.type
_entity_poly.pdbx_seq_one_letter_code
_entity_poly.pdbx_strand_id
1 'polypeptide(L)'
;MVISPDGMRELRSRVSFTQLRFHCRKQQHGRTFHVKTAANGSGEAVVGFFGGDTDVIPKACGSFEKLKGDNSVLASRCAEWGRENGRSNFCACADTFTLLGSNHIFVGNFMEKSVVKNEFECQEKCAEKESRCKSCNVYLEENDVICELNDKTRLMKAADFKKRRGSTYYGLVQVSSVVCQILEAGDSKGDGEYWIDPEKNGSSLKVFCDMTTDGGGWLLIYNVIAGGTVPPTKLNIEKTYAGVSRYSSNRMVLSPEGMQELRSRISFTQLRFHCRKQQHGRTFHVKTAANSSGEAVVGFFCGDTDVFPKACGSFEKLKGDNSVLANKCAEWGKENGTYRVGKWGHEGQKELYIYSAFVPNHYHWVTWPGSNRWECDDMANELSCGDFWKIYVR
;
A
#
# COMPACT_ATOMS: atom_id res chain seq x y z
N MET A 1 -3.85 2.98 -15.28
CA MET A 1 -5.00 2.61 -14.43
C MET A 1 -4.71 1.23 -13.84
N VAL A 2 -4.71 1.08 -12.52
CA VAL A 2 -4.74 -0.25 -11.90
C VAL A 2 -6.18 -0.49 -11.51
N ILE A 3 -6.85 -1.37 -12.26
CA ILE A 3 -8.19 -1.83 -11.92
C ILE A 3 -8.00 -3.05 -11.02
N SER A 4 -8.63 -3.05 -9.84
CA SER A 4 -8.61 -4.23 -8.96
C SER A 4 -9.24 -5.43 -9.67
N PRO A 5 -8.96 -6.68 -9.27
CA PRO A 5 -9.62 -7.84 -9.84
C PRO A 5 -11.16 -7.74 -9.83
N ASP A 6 -11.72 -7.18 -8.75
CA ASP A 6 -13.16 -6.93 -8.64
C ASP A 6 -13.63 -5.82 -9.59
N GLY A 7 -12.86 -4.74 -9.71
CA GLY A 7 -13.16 -3.67 -10.66
C GLY A 7 -13.07 -4.15 -12.11
N MET A 8 -12.17 -5.09 -12.42
CA MET A 8 -12.06 -5.67 -13.77
C MET A 8 -13.26 -6.56 -14.07
N ARG A 9 -13.73 -7.35 -13.10
CA ARG A 9 -14.98 -8.12 -13.21
C ARG A 9 -16.19 -7.22 -13.44
N GLU A 10 -16.27 -6.13 -12.69
CA GLU A 10 -17.34 -5.16 -12.87
C GLU A 10 -17.27 -4.51 -14.26
N LEU A 11 -16.09 -4.07 -14.69
CA LEU A 11 -15.88 -3.51 -16.03
C LEU A 11 -16.25 -4.54 -17.12
N ARG A 12 -15.87 -5.80 -16.95
CA ARG A 12 -16.19 -6.91 -17.86
C ARG A 12 -17.69 -7.14 -18.01
N SER A 13 -18.45 -6.96 -16.94
CA SER A 13 -19.92 -7.09 -16.98
C SER A 13 -20.63 -5.91 -17.66
N ARG A 14 -19.96 -4.77 -17.80
CA ARG A 14 -20.54 -3.52 -18.33
C ARG A 14 -20.02 -3.14 -19.71
N VAL A 15 -18.82 -3.60 -20.07
CA VAL A 15 -18.12 -3.22 -21.30
C VAL A 15 -17.55 -4.47 -21.96
N SER A 16 -17.94 -4.70 -23.22
CA SER A 16 -17.34 -5.75 -24.04
C SER A 16 -15.99 -5.28 -24.58
N PHE A 17 -14.91 -5.95 -24.19
CA PHE A 17 -13.57 -5.76 -24.75
C PHE A 17 -12.95 -7.10 -25.11
N THR A 18 -12.21 -7.16 -26.21
CA THR A 18 -11.56 -8.40 -26.68
C THR A 18 -10.05 -8.36 -26.56
N GLN A 19 -9.49 -7.21 -26.16
CA GLN A 19 -8.05 -7.03 -25.98
C GLN A 19 -7.73 -6.16 -24.77
N LEU A 20 -6.58 -6.42 -24.16
CA LEU A 20 -6.00 -5.58 -23.12
C LEU A 20 -4.70 -4.96 -23.64
N ARG A 21 -4.47 -3.70 -23.32
CA ARG A 21 -3.22 -2.98 -23.60
C ARG A 21 -2.49 -2.71 -22.30
N PHE A 22 -1.23 -3.10 -22.26
CA PHE A 22 -0.35 -2.89 -21.12
C PHE A 22 0.72 -1.88 -21.51
N HIS A 23 0.83 -0.82 -20.71
CA HIS A 23 1.81 0.22 -20.92
C HIS A 23 2.45 0.59 -19.58
N CYS A 24 3.77 0.44 -19.48
CA CYS A 24 4.59 0.97 -18.40
C CYS A 24 5.84 1.62 -19.00
N ARG A 25 6.25 2.76 -18.46
CA ARG A 25 7.49 3.43 -18.85
C ARG A 25 8.29 3.78 -17.60
N LYS A 26 9.52 3.29 -17.50
CA LYS A 26 10.48 3.65 -16.45
C LYS A 26 11.45 4.69 -16.99
N GLN A 27 11.27 5.94 -16.55
CA GLN A 27 12.01 7.10 -17.05
C GLN A 27 13.53 6.99 -16.83
N GLN A 28 13.96 6.47 -15.67
CA GLN A 28 15.38 6.36 -15.30
C GLN A 28 16.24 5.51 -16.26
N HIS A 29 15.64 4.52 -16.93
CA HIS A 29 16.37 3.64 -17.86
C HIS A 29 15.89 3.79 -19.31
N GLY A 30 15.04 4.77 -19.60
CA GLY A 30 14.41 4.93 -20.91
C GLY A 30 13.64 3.69 -21.38
N ARG A 31 13.21 2.82 -20.46
CA ARG A 31 12.55 1.55 -20.79
C ARG A 31 11.04 1.71 -20.83
N THR A 32 10.43 1.23 -21.90
CA THR A 32 9.00 1.25 -22.17
C THR A 32 8.57 -0.18 -22.44
N PHE A 33 7.71 -0.70 -21.57
CA PHE A 33 6.93 -1.91 -21.75
C PHE A 33 5.61 -1.52 -22.40
N HIS A 34 5.40 -1.92 -23.64
CA HIS A 34 4.23 -1.52 -24.41
C HIS A 34 3.74 -2.69 -25.27
N VAL A 35 2.73 -3.39 -24.79
CA VAL A 35 2.18 -4.57 -25.46
C VAL A 35 0.66 -4.55 -25.44
N LYS A 36 0.03 -5.31 -26.32
CA LYS A 36 -1.40 -5.65 -26.24
C LYS A 36 -1.58 -7.15 -26.31
N THR A 37 -2.71 -7.68 -25.86
CA THR A 37 -3.02 -9.10 -26.05
C THR A 37 -3.14 -9.43 -27.54
N ALA A 38 -2.62 -10.58 -27.94
CA ALA A 38 -2.68 -11.06 -29.32
C ALA A 38 -4.13 -11.37 -29.72
N ALA A 39 -4.47 -11.17 -30.99
CA ALA A 39 -5.79 -11.54 -31.52
C ALA A 39 -5.87 -13.06 -31.82
N ASN A 40 -5.66 -13.88 -30.79
CA ASN A 40 -5.71 -15.34 -30.85
C ASN A 40 -6.24 -15.91 -29.52
N GLY A 41 -6.49 -17.21 -29.45
CA GLY A 41 -7.02 -17.86 -28.24
C GLY A 41 -6.12 -17.72 -27.00
N SER A 42 -4.81 -17.49 -27.17
CA SER A 42 -3.90 -17.23 -26.04
C SER A 42 -4.06 -15.82 -25.48
N GLY A 43 -4.27 -14.82 -26.35
CA GLY A 43 -4.62 -13.46 -25.93
C GLY A 43 -6.01 -13.39 -25.29
N GLU A 44 -7.00 -14.14 -25.80
CA GLU A 44 -8.33 -14.24 -25.20
C GLU A 44 -8.28 -14.85 -23.80
N ALA A 45 -7.44 -15.88 -23.57
CA ALA A 45 -7.24 -16.45 -22.25
C ALA A 45 -6.69 -15.42 -21.24
N VAL A 46 -5.83 -14.50 -21.69
CA VAL A 46 -5.35 -13.38 -20.85
C VAL A 46 -6.48 -12.42 -20.51
N VAL A 47 -7.30 -12.06 -21.49
CA VAL A 47 -8.46 -11.20 -21.29
C VAL A 47 -9.45 -11.83 -20.30
N GLY A 48 -9.71 -13.14 -20.43
CA GLY A 48 -10.58 -13.88 -19.51
C GLY A 48 -10.02 -13.96 -18.09
N PHE A 49 -8.72 -14.22 -17.93
CA PHE A 49 -8.08 -14.24 -16.62
C PHE A 49 -8.18 -12.88 -15.91
N PHE A 50 -7.80 -11.80 -16.58
CA PHE A 50 -7.89 -10.45 -16.00
C PHE A 50 -9.34 -9.94 -15.86
N GLY A 51 -10.25 -10.40 -16.71
CA GLY A 51 -11.69 -10.11 -16.64
C GLY A 51 -12.42 -10.90 -15.55
N GLY A 52 -11.76 -11.89 -14.93
CA GLY A 52 -12.34 -12.76 -13.90
C GLY A 52 -13.26 -13.85 -14.44
N ASP A 53 -13.16 -14.18 -15.72
CA ASP A 53 -13.87 -15.29 -16.36
C ASP A 53 -13.24 -16.65 -15.97
N THR A 54 -11.97 -16.66 -15.56
CA THR A 54 -11.23 -17.86 -15.13
C THR A 54 -10.09 -17.53 -14.17
N ASP A 55 -9.79 -18.43 -13.22
CA ASP A 55 -8.62 -18.34 -12.34
C ASP A 55 -7.39 -19.07 -12.89
N VAL A 56 -7.50 -19.65 -14.10
CA VAL A 56 -6.38 -20.36 -14.74
C VAL A 56 -5.38 -19.35 -15.28
N ILE A 57 -4.14 -19.41 -14.78
CA ILE A 57 -3.05 -18.53 -15.21
C ILE A 57 -2.67 -18.85 -16.66
N PRO A 58 -2.83 -17.89 -17.61
CA PRO A 58 -2.53 -18.11 -19.02
C PRO A 58 -1.02 -18.11 -19.28
N LYS A 59 -0.59 -18.82 -20.33
CA LYS A 59 0.80 -18.75 -20.81
C LYS A 59 1.10 -17.33 -21.27
N ALA A 60 2.31 -16.84 -21.01
CA ALA A 60 2.71 -15.50 -21.43
C ALA A 60 3.19 -15.44 -22.89
N CYS A 61 3.99 -16.42 -23.34
CA CYS A 61 4.45 -16.46 -24.73
C CYS A 61 3.30 -16.75 -25.70
N GLY A 62 3.23 -15.95 -26.77
CA GLY A 62 2.18 -16.06 -27.81
C GLY A 62 0.89 -15.32 -27.47
N SER A 63 0.75 -14.80 -26.25
CA SER A 63 -0.47 -14.13 -25.77
C SER A 63 -0.45 -12.61 -25.98
N PHE A 64 0.67 -12.04 -26.43
CA PHE A 64 0.83 -10.60 -26.59
C PHE A 64 1.57 -10.21 -27.87
N GLU A 65 1.30 -9.01 -28.35
CA GLU A 65 1.98 -8.33 -29.46
C GLU A 65 2.69 -7.09 -28.93
N LYS A 66 3.96 -6.91 -29.29
CA LYS A 66 4.70 -5.67 -28.99
C LYS A 66 4.12 -4.52 -29.81
N LEU A 67 3.91 -3.39 -29.15
CA LEU A 67 3.47 -2.15 -29.77
C LEU A 67 4.67 -1.23 -30.06
N LYS A 68 4.45 -0.28 -30.98
CA LYS A 68 5.48 0.71 -31.34
C LYS A 68 5.98 1.44 -30.09
N GLY A 69 7.31 1.51 -29.94
CA GLY A 69 7.95 2.13 -28.78
C GLY A 69 8.25 1.18 -27.62
N ASP A 70 7.87 -0.10 -27.69
CA ASP A 70 8.36 -1.10 -26.74
C ASP A 70 9.86 -1.34 -26.93
N ASN A 71 10.62 -1.20 -25.85
CA ASN A 71 12.03 -1.59 -25.77
C ASN A 71 12.30 -2.41 -24.51
N SER A 72 11.26 -3.06 -24.00
CA SER A 72 11.31 -3.76 -22.72
C SER A 72 12.02 -5.11 -22.85
N VAL A 73 12.87 -5.38 -21.86
CA VAL A 73 13.43 -6.73 -21.65
C VAL A 73 12.30 -7.70 -21.29
N LEU A 74 11.31 -7.21 -20.54
CA LEU A 74 10.17 -7.99 -20.08
C LEU A 74 9.40 -8.60 -21.26
N ALA A 75 8.98 -7.81 -22.26
CA ALA A 75 8.28 -8.34 -23.42
C ALA A 75 9.13 -9.31 -24.28
N SER A 76 10.45 -9.28 -24.12
CA SER A 76 11.38 -10.15 -24.83
C SER A 76 11.65 -11.48 -24.12
N ARG A 77 11.30 -11.61 -22.83
CA ARG A 77 11.52 -12.81 -22.00
C ARG A 77 10.19 -13.41 -21.51
N CYS A 78 9.22 -13.57 -22.41
CA CYS A 78 7.89 -14.07 -22.06
C CYS A 78 7.91 -15.46 -21.38
N ALA A 79 8.92 -16.29 -21.64
CA ALA A 79 9.03 -17.64 -21.08
C ALA A 79 9.33 -17.64 -19.57
N GLU A 80 9.79 -16.50 -19.05
CA GLU A 80 10.19 -16.31 -17.65
C GLU A 80 9.11 -15.57 -16.84
N TRP A 81 8.02 -15.15 -17.50
CA TRP A 81 6.92 -14.51 -16.81
C TRP A 81 6.26 -15.50 -15.86
N GLY A 82 6.13 -15.10 -14.59
CA GLY A 82 5.53 -15.93 -13.55
C GLY A 82 6.44 -17.07 -13.02
N ARG A 83 7.72 -17.16 -13.41
CA ARG A 83 8.68 -18.11 -12.82
C ARG A 83 10.08 -17.52 -12.64
N GLU A 84 10.41 -17.19 -11.40
CA GLU A 84 11.80 -17.22 -10.92
C GLU A 84 11.83 -17.50 -9.41
N ASN A 85 12.36 -18.66 -8.99
CA ASN A 85 12.72 -19.00 -7.60
C ASN A 85 11.72 -18.61 -6.49
N GLY A 86 10.42 -18.81 -6.70
CA GLY A 86 9.40 -18.51 -5.69
C GLY A 86 9.28 -17.02 -5.31
N ARG A 87 9.76 -16.10 -6.16
CA ARG A 87 9.57 -14.65 -6.01
C ARG A 87 8.67 -14.11 -7.11
N SER A 88 7.54 -13.55 -6.71
CA SER A 88 6.69 -12.74 -7.59
C SER A 88 7.29 -11.33 -7.66
N ASN A 89 8.12 -11.06 -8.67
CA ASN A 89 8.52 -9.68 -8.97
C ASN A 89 7.35 -8.98 -9.65
N PHE A 90 6.44 -8.43 -8.84
CA PHE A 90 5.48 -7.45 -9.34
C PHE A 90 6.25 -6.18 -9.69
N CYS A 91 6.33 -5.84 -10.98
CA CYS A 91 6.48 -4.45 -11.36
C CYS A 91 5.19 -3.73 -10.95
N ALA A 92 5.17 -3.16 -9.75
CA ALA A 92 4.21 -2.12 -9.41
C ALA A 92 4.57 -0.86 -10.21
N CYS A 93 4.26 -0.85 -11.51
CA CYS A 93 4.16 0.40 -12.25
C CYS A 93 2.75 0.94 -12.03
N ALA A 94 2.60 2.05 -11.31
CA ALA A 94 1.87 3.21 -11.81
C ALA A 94 1.61 4.22 -10.69
N ASP A 95 1.95 5.47 -10.95
CA ASP A 95 1.11 6.57 -10.50
C ASP A 95 -0.31 6.33 -11.03
N THR A 96 -1.25 5.97 -10.16
CA THR A 96 -2.62 5.65 -10.56
C THR A 96 -3.51 6.88 -10.49
N PHE A 97 -4.12 7.23 -11.62
CA PHE A 97 -5.30 8.09 -11.64
C PHE A 97 -6.48 7.34 -11.02
N THR A 98 -6.94 7.81 -9.87
CA THR A 98 -8.04 7.20 -9.10
C THR A 98 -9.25 8.12 -9.12
N LEU A 99 -10.47 7.56 -9.10
CA LEU A 99 -11.69 8.31 -8.84
C LEU A 99 -11.66 8.83 -7.40
N LEU A 100 -11.60 10.14 -7.23
CA LEU A 100 -11.45 10.78 -5.91
C LEU A 100 -12.62 11.70 -5.54
N GLY A 101 -13.59 11.87 -6.44
CA GLY A 101 -14.80 12.62 -6.15
C GLY A 101 -15.89 12.43 -7.20
N SER A 102 -16.97 11.73 -6.86
CA SER A 102 -18.21 11.76 -7.64
C SER A 102 -19.01 13.01 -7.29
N ASN A 103 -19.62 13.65 -8.28
CA ASN A 103 -20.32 14.94 -8.17
C ASN A 103 -19.43 16.08 -7.68
N HIS A 104 -18.13 16.03 -7.99
CA HIS A 104 -17.16 17.05 -7.63
C HIS A 104 -16.27 17.40 -8.82
N ILE A 105 -15.73 18.61 -8.79
CA ILE A 105 -14.69 19.10 -9.70
C ILE A 105 -13.64 19.88 -8.91
N PHE A 106 -12.48 20.05 -9.51
CA PHE A 106 -11.48 21.00 -9.08
C PHE A 106 -11.53 22.24 -9.98
N VAL A 107 -11.64 23.44 -9.41
CA VAL A 107 -11.82 24.71 -10.15
C VAL A 107 -10.60 25.63 -10.08
N GLY A 108 -10.46 26.54 -11.04
CA GLY A 108 -9.53 27.67 -10.94
C GLY A 108 -8.04 27.38 -11.22
N ASN A 109 -7.66 26.14 -11.52
CA ASN A 109 -6.29 25.77 -11.93
C ASN A 109 -6.33 24.87 -13.17
N PHE A 110 -7.09 25.35 -14.14
CA PHE A 110 -7.40 24.68 -15.39
C PHE A 110 -6.24 24.84 -16.38
N MET A 111 -5.78 23.72 -16.95
CA MET A 111 -4.74 23.69 -17.97
C MET A 111 -5.31 23.64 -19.39
N GLU A 112 -6.22 22.70 -19.63
CA GLU A 112 -6.67 22.33 -20.98
C GLU A 112 -8.07 21.68 -20.91
N LYS A 113 -8.97 22.08 -21.83
CA LYS A 113 -10.34 21.54 -21.99
C LYS A 113 -10.39 20.88 -23.34
N SER A 114 -10.85 19.64 -23.39
CA SER A 114 -11.05 18.94 -24.66
C SER A 114 -12.26 18.03 -24.60
N VAL A 115 -12.86 17.78 -25.76
CA VAL A 115 -13.83 16.70 -25.93
C VAL A 115 -13.05 15.39 -26.03
N VAL A 116 -13.52 14.37 -25.31
CA VAL A 116 -12.97 13.01 -25.30
C VAL A 116 -14.10 12.02 -25.53
N LYS A 117 -13.77 10.79 -25.90
CA LYS A 117 -14.76 9.72 -26.11
C LYS A 117 -15.31 9.18 -24.80
N ASN A 118 -14.48 9.20 -23.75
CA ASN A 118 -14.81 8.69 -22.43
C ASN A 118 -13.82 9.22 -21.39
N GLU A 119 -14.08 8.90 -20.13
CA GLU A 119 -13.22 9.26 -19.00
C GLU A 119 -11.80 8.69 -19.08
N PHE A 120 -11.59 7.53 -19.71
CA PHE A 120 -10.28 6.91 -19.85
C PHE A 120 -9.35 7.74 -20.74
N GLU A 121 -9.85 8.24 -21.87
CA GLU A 121 -9.09 9.12 -22.75
C GLU A 121 -8.68 10.42 -22.03
N CYS A 122 -9.52 10.93 -21.13
CA CYS A 122 -9.16 12.09 -20.31
C CYS A 122 -8.00 11.80 -19.36
N GLN A 123 -8.01 10.62 -18.73
CA GLN A 123 -6.92 10.17 -17.85
C GLN A 123 -5.62 9.94 -18.63
N GLU A 124 -5.68 9.34 -19.82
CA GLU A 124 -4.53 9.18 -20.72
C GLU A 124 -3.94 10.54 -21.11
N LYS A 125 -4.77 11.49 -21.54
CA LYS A 125 -4.32 12.86 -21.87
C LYS A 125 -3.61 13.52 -20.69
N CYS A 126 -4.10 13.33 -19.46
CA CYS A 126 -3.42 13.86 -18.29
C CYS A 126 -2.08 13.17 -18.04
N ALA A 127 -2.04 11.83 -18.11
CA ALA A 127 -0.82 11.05 -17.92
C ALA A 127 0.26 11.34 -18.98
N GLU A 128 -0.13 11.62 -20.22
CA GLU A 128 0.77 12.02 -21.32
C GLU A 128 1.43 13.38 -21.08
N LYS A 129 0.82 14.25 -20.28
CA LYS A 129 1.35 15.58 -19.93
C LYS A 129 2.33 15.53 -18.73
N GLU A 130 2.77 14.32 -18.36
CA GLU A 130 3.78 14.02 -17.35
C GLU A 130 3.59 14.82 -16.04
N SER A 131 4.62 15.52 -15.55
CA SER A 131 4.61 16.23 -14.27
C SER A 131 3.68 17.45 -14.23
N ARG A 132 3.18 17.91 -15.38
CA ARG A 132 2.37 19.12 -15.50
C ARG A 132 0.91 18.88 -15.13
N CYS A 133 0.34 17.74 -15.50
CA CYS A 133 -1.04 17.42 -15.17
C CYS A 133 -1.10 16.54 -13.91
N LYS A 134 -1.86 16.96 -12.91
CA LYS A 134 -1.97 16.29 -11.60
C LYS A 134 -3.36 15.71 -11.34
N SER A 135 -4.39 16.30 -11.94
CA SER A 135 -5.76 15.81 -11.83
C SER A 135 -6.59 16.17 -13.07
N CYS A 136 -7.74 15.53 -13.26
CA CYS A 136 -8.68 15.89 -14.32
C CYS A 136 -10.15 15.80 -13.87
N ASN A 137 -10.98 16.67 -14.41
CA ASN A 137 -12.43 16.60 -14.29
C ASN A 137 -13.01 15.96 -15.55
N VAL A 138 -14.01 15.11 -15.39
CA VAL A 138 -14.82 14.57 -16.47
C VAL A 138 -16.28 14.87 -16.19
N TYR A 139 -17.00 15.40 -17.16
CA TYR A 139 -18.44 15.65 -17.06
C TYR A 139 -19.08 15.69 -18.44
N LEU A 140 -20.40 15.54 -18.48
CA LEU A 140 -21.16 15.72 -19.71
C LEU A 140 -21.55 17.18 -19.87
N GLU A 141 -21.35 17.70 -21.08
CA GLU A 141 -21.88 18.99 -21.51
C GLU A 141 -22.63 18.74 -22.82
N GLU A 142 -23.95 18.95 -22.79
CA GLU A 142 -24.88 18.52 -23.84
C GLU A 142 -24.80 17.00 -24.07
N ASN A 143 -24.03 16.54 -25.06
CA ASN A 143 -23.78 15.13 -25.36
C ASN A 143 -22.28 14.77 -25.44
N ASP A 144 -21.40 15.74 -25.20
CA ASP A 144 -19.96 15.54 -25.27
C ASP A 144 -19.40 15.22 -23.88
N VAL A 145 -18.50 14.23 -23.83
CA VAL A 145 -17.72 13.97 -22.63
C VAL A 145 -16.58 14.98 -22.58
N ILE A 146 -16.70 15.93 -21.66
CA ILE A 146 -15.73 16.99 -21.47
C ILE A 146 -14.64 16.51 -20.51
N CYS A 147 -13.39 16.70 -20.94
CA CYS A 147 -12.20 16.50 -20.14
C CYS A 147 -11.56 17.85 -19.80
N GLU A 148 -11.38 18.13 -18.51
CA GLU A 148 -10.59 19.28 -18.04
C GLU A 148 -9.37 18.81 -17.27
N LEU A 149 -8.19 19.14 -17.77
CA LEU A 149 -6.91 18.85 -17.12
C LEU A 149 -6.54 19.95 -16.12
N ASN A 150 -5.95 19.56 -15.00
CA ASN A 150 -5.54 20.46 -13.92
C ASN A 150 -4.10 20.18 -13.48
N ASP A 151 -3.37 21.23 -13.12
CA ASP A 151 -1.97 21.14 -12.66
C ASP A 151 -1.82 20.95 -11.14
N LYS A 152 -2.93 20.88 -10.41
CA LYS A 152 -2.99 20.68 -8.96
C LYS A 152 -3.99 19.59 -8.58
N THR A 153 -3.97 19.18 -7.32
CA THR A 153 -4.92 18.19 -6.76
C THR A 153 -5.77 18.78 -5.62
N ARG A 154 -6.85 18.08 -5.24
CA ARG A 154 -7.67 18.42 -4.06
C ARG A 154 -6.85 18.54 -2.76
N LEU A 155 -5.75 17.81 -2.65
CA LEU A 155 -4.86 17.85 -1.47
C LEU A 155 -4.00 19.11 -1.48
N MET A 156 -3.58 19.57 -2.67
CA MET A 156 -2.78 20.78 -2.82
C MET A 156 -3.58 22.05 -2.57
N LYS A 157 -4.88 22.08 -2.89
CA LYS A 157 -5.74 23.25 -2.68
C LYS A 157 -7.20 22.88 -2.44
N ALA A 158 -7.50 22.40 -1.22
CA ALA A 158 -8.82 21.88 -0.86
C ALA A 158 -9.98 22.87 -1.11
N ALA A 159 -9.75 24.18 -0.96
CA ALA A 159 -10.77 25.21 -1.18
C ALA A 159 -11.33 25.21 -2.63
N ASP A 160 -10.54 24.76 -3.60
CA ASP A 160 -10.88 24.74 -5.02
C ASP A 160 -11.58 23.43 -5.42
N PHE A 161 -11.72 22.47 -4.50
CA PHE A 161 -12.50 21.26 -4.72
C PHE A 161 -13.97 21.55 -4.38
N LYS A 162 -14.83 21.55 -5.40
CA LYS A 162 -16.22 21.98 -5.30
C LYS A 162 -17.17 20.91 -5.79
N LYS A 163 -18.38 20.90 -5.22
CA LYS A 163 -19.47 20.02 -5.65
C LYS A 163 -20.03 20.51 -7.00
N ARG A 164 -20.11 19.62 -7.99
CA ARG A 164 -20.80 19.82 -9.26
C ARG A 164 -21.52 18.53 -9.62
N ARG A 165 -22.84 18.57 -9.68
CA ARG A 165 -23.64 17.36 -9.93
C ARG A 165 -23.37 16.85 -11.35
N GLY A 166 -23.21 15.53 -11.52
CA GLY A 166 -22.95 14.91 -12.82
C GLY A 166 -21.49 14.98 -13.29
N SER A 167 -20.57 15.43 -12.45
CA SER A 167 -19.13 15.40 -12.74
C SER A 167 -18.39 14.33 -11.95
N THR A 168 -17.22 13.97 -12.43
CA THR A 168 -16.28 13.06 -11.76
C THR A 168 -14.90 13.70 -11.74
N TYR A 169 -14.28 13.70 -10.57
CA TYR A 169 -12.92 14.16 -10.35
C TYR A 169 -11.97 12.97 -10.22
N TYR A 170 -10.94 12.97 -11.05
CA TYR A 170 -9.85 11.99 -11.04
C TYR A 170 -8.54 12.68 -10.66
N GLY A 171 -7.73 12.06 -9.82
CA GLY A 171 -6.42 12.60 -9.45
C GLY A 171 -5.34 11.53 -9.42
N LEU A 172 -4.09 11.93 -9.66
CA LEU A 172 -2.93 11.10 -9.36
C LEU A 172 -2.90 10.83 -7.87
N VAL A 173 -3.13 9.58 -7.48
CA VAL A 173 -2.67 9.10 -6.19
C VAL A 173 -1.22 8.69 -6.43
N GLN A 174 -0.28 9.42 -5.86
CA GLN A 174 1.04 8.85 -5.64
C GLN A 174 0.85 7.72 -4.63
N VAL A 175 0.63 6.50 -5.11
CA VAL A 175 0.55 5.30 -4.26
C VAL A 175 1.95 4.88 -3.79
N SER A 176 3.00 5.49 -4.36
CA SER A 176 4.38 5.29 -3.95
C SER A 176 4.69 6.14 -2.72
N SER A 177 4.85 5.49 -1.56
CA SER A 177 5.43 6.13 -0.38
C SER A 177 6.77 6.77 -0.74
N VAL A 178 7.19 7.80 -0.01
CA VAL A 178 8.48 8.49 -0.27
C VAL A 178 9.65 7.50 -0.27
N VAL A 179 9.53 6.40 0.47
CA VAL A 179 10.54 5.32 0.52
C VAL A 179 10.53 4.46 -0.74
N CYS A 180 9.36 4.16 -1.29
CA CYS A 180 9.25 3.48 -2.60
C CYS A 180 9.88 4.31 -3.72
N GLN A 181 9.79 5.65 -3.68
CA GLN A 181 10.43 6.52 -4.67
C GLN A 181 11.96 6.37 -4.69
N ILE A 182 12.59 6.12 -3.53
CA ILE A 182 14.05 5.87 -3.44
C ILE A 182 14.43 4.57 -4.15
N LEU A 183 13.61 3.53 -4.01
CA LEU A 183 13.83 2.26 -4.73
C LEU A 183 13.61 2.42 -6.23
N GLU A 184 12.55 3.12 -6.62
CA GLU A 184 12.22 3.37 -8.02
C GLU A 184 13.30 4.17 -8.74
N ALA A 185 13.88 5.16 -8.04
CA ALA A 185 15.01 5.97 -8.48
C ALA A 185 16.36 5.25 -8.46
N GLY A 186 16.44 3.99 -7.98
CA GLY A 186 17.70 3.24 -7.90
C GLY A 186 18.72 3.83 -6.91
N ASP A 187 18.29 4.73 -6.03
CA ASP A 187 19.14 5.38 -5.02
C ASP A 187 19.27 4.54 -3.74
N SER A 188 18.61 3.38 -3.70
CA SER A 188 18.72 2.45 -2.59
C SER A 188 20.13 1.87 -2.47
N LYS A 189 20.68 1.97 -1.26
CA LYS A 189 21.97 1.39 -0.86
C LYS A 189 21.80 0.16 0.05
N GLY A 190 20.60 -0.41 0.12
CA GLY A 190 20.24 -1.50 1.04
C GLY A 190 19.49 -1.01 2.30
N ASP A 191 19.29 -1.88 3.28
CA ASP A 191 18.60 -1.51 4.52
C ASP A 191 19.42 -0.48 5.30
N GLY A 192 18.78 0.56 5.82
CA GLY A 192 19.50 1.58 6.58
C GLY A 192 18.83 2.93 6.60
N GLU A 193 19.67 3.95 6.75
CA GLU A 193 19.24 5.31 6.96
C GLU A 193 19.04 6.06 5.63
N TYR A 194 17.91 6.74 5.51
CA TYR A 194 17.54 7.53 4.34
C TYR A 194 16.99 8.89 4.75
N TRP A 195 17.16 9.87 3.87
CA TRP A 195 16.47 11.15 3.99
C TRP A 195 15.19 11.10 3.17
N ILE A 196 14.08 11.48 3.77
CA ILE A 196 12.78 11.64 3.09
C ILE A 196 12.29 13.06 3.28
N ASP A 197 11.55 13.60 2.32
CA ASP A 197 10.85 14.89 2.46
C ASP A 197 9.34 14.63 2.24
N PRO A 198 8.59 14.28 3.32
CA PRO A 198 7.17 13.98 3.23
C PRO A 198 6.32 15.17 2.75
N GLU A 199 6.76 16.39 3.00
CA GLU A 199 5.99 17.61 2.71
C GLU A 199 6.38 18.24 1.37
N LYS A 200 7.49 17.81 0.76
CA LYS A 200 8.05 18.36 -0.49
C LYS A 200 8.30 19.86 -0.42
N ASN A 201 8.66 20.35 0.76
CA ASN A 201 8.95 21.76 1.03
C ASN A 201 10.43 21.98 1.38
N GLY A 202 11.27 20.95 1.24
CA GLY A 202 12.68 20.97 1.62
C GLY A 202 12.94 20.53 3.06
N SER A 203 11.90 20.26 3.86
CA SER A 203 12.03 19.78 5.24
C SER A 203 12.31 18.28 5.27
N SER A 204 13.58 17.92 5.08
CA SER A 204 14.01 16.53 5.08
C SER A 204 14.08 15.94 6.50
N LEU A 205 13.61 14.71 6.64
CA LEU A 205 13.65 13.89 7.85
C LEU A 205 14.52 12.67 7.61
N LYS A 206 15.44 12.38 8.54
CA LYS A 206 16.23 11.14 8.51
C LYS A 206 15.43 10.01 9.11
N VAL A 207 15.34 8.89 8.41
CA VAL A 207 14.51 7.73 8.77
C VAL A 207 15.23 6.42 8.53
N PHE A 208 14.72 5.33 9.09
CA PHE A 208 15.20 3.98 8.79
C PHE A 208 14.25 3.29 7.82
N CYS A 209 14.80 2.73 6.75
CA CYS A 209 14.06 2.00 5.75
C CYS A 209 14.60 0.58 5.58
N ASP A 210 13.70 -0.38 5.51
CA ASP A 210 13.99 -1.72 5.01
C ASP A 210 13.69 -1.74 3.50
N MET A 211 14.76 -1.92 2.74
CA MET A 211 14.84 -1.86 1.29
C MET A 211 14.98 -3.25 0.67
N THR A 212 15.02 -4.32 1.47
CA THR A 212 15.30 -5.68 1.01
C THR A 212 14.11 -6.62 1.16
N THR A 213 13.41 -6.56 2.28
CA THR A 213 12.36 -7.52 2.63
C THR A 213 11.12 -7.28 1.78
N ASP A 214 10.60 -8.34 1.17
CA ASP A 214 9.39 -8.28 0.33
C ASP A 214 9.47 -7.22 -0.79
N GLY A 215 10.66 -7.01 -1.37
CA GLY A 215 10.89 -6.00 -2.39
C GLY A 215 11.23 -4.60 -1.86
N GLY A 216 11.34 -4.44 -0.54
CA GLY A 216 11.71 -3.19 0.11
C GLY A 216 10.58 -2.16 0.15
N GLY A 217 10.94 -0.92 0.50
CA GLY A 217 10.03 0.23 0.50
C GLY A 217 9.42 0.49 1.88
N TRP A 218 9.94 -0.17 2.91
CA TRP A 218 9.35 -0.21 4.23
C TRP A 218 9.94 0.87 5.14
N LEU A 219 9.16 1.89 5.45
CA LEU A 219 9.51 2.91 6.45
C LEU A 219 9.27 2.37 7.86
N LEU A 220 10.27 2.43 8.73
CA LEU A 220 10.13 2.03 10.14
C LEU A 220 9.36 3.08 10.94
N ILE A 221 8.22 2.70 11.51
CA ILE A 221 7.33 3.58 12.29
C ILE A 221 7.21 3.17 13.77
N TYR A 222 7.77 2.03 14.10
CA TYR A 222 7.73 1.46 15.42
C TYR A 222 9.02 0.67 15.57
N ASN A 223 9.85 0.99 16.56
CA ASN A 223 11.10 0.29 16.83
C ASN A 223 11.34 0.17 18.33
N VAL A 224 11.11 -1.04 18.83
CA VAL A 224 11.42 -1.44 20.21
C VAL A 224 12.42 -2.58 20.17
N ILE A 225 13.56 -2.40 20.82
CA ILE A 225 14.60 -3.43 20.97
C ILE A 225 14.99 -3.54 22.43
N ALA A 226 14.92 -4.75 22.98
CA ALA A 226 15.36 -5.04 24.33
C ALA A 226 16.90 -4.96 24.40
N GLY A 227 17.43 -4.08 25.23
CA GLY A 227 18.87 -3.95 25.46
C GLY A 227 19.45 -4.98 26.44
N GLY A 228 18.61 -5.86 26.98
CA GLY A 228 18.97 -6.82 28.03
C GLY A 228 17.74 -7.52 28.57
N THR A 229 17.87 -8.13 29.75
CA THR A 229 16.81 -8.89 30.41
C THR A 229 15.84 -8.02 31.21
N VAL A 230 16.22 -6.77 31.50
CA VAL A 230 15.38 -5.83 32.25
C VAL A 230 14.48 -5.06 31.28
N PRO A 231 13.15 -5.17 31.42
CA PRO A 231 12.24 -4.48 30.52
C PRO A 231 12.29 -2.95 30.62
N PRO A 232 12.10 -2.22 29.51
CA PRO A 232 11.96 -0.77 29.55
C PRO A 232 10.81 -0.32 30.45
N THR A 233 10.99 0.74 31.22
CA THR A 233 9.92 1.32 32.05
C THR A 233 9.01 2.28 31.29
N LYS A 234 9.42 2.72 30.10
CA LYS A 234 8.66 3.63 29.24
C LYS A 234 8.99 3.44 27.76
N LEU A 235 8.00 3.76 26.92
CA LEU A 235 8.16 3.94 25.47
C LEU A 235 8.24 5.44 25.14
N ASN A 236 8.90 5.76 24.02
CA ASN A 236 8.87 7.09 23.42
C ASN A 236 7.67 7.12 22.48
N ILE A 237 6.50 7.51 23.03
CA ILE A 237 5.26 7.65 22.27
C ILE A 237 5.31 8.97 21.50
N GLU A 238 5.49 8.87 20.20
CA GLU A 238 5.61 10.00 19.30
C GLU A 238 4.24 10.37 18.73
N LYS A 239 3.79 11.60 18.99
CA LYS A 239 2.46 12.08 18.58
C LYS A 239 2.40 12.64 17.17
N THR A 240 3.55 12.78 16.51
CA THR A 240 3.66 13.34 15.18
C THR A 240 4.45 12.42 14.26
N TYR A 241 4.23 12.53 12.95
CA TYR A 241 4.96 11.70 11.98
C TYR A 241 6.47 11.92 12.06
N ALA A 242 6.93 13.12 12.43
CA ALA A 242 8.36 13.45 12.55
C ALA A 242 9.09 12.57 13.59
N GLY A 243 8.36 11.99 14.53
CA GLY A 243 8.88 11.07 15.53
C GLY A 243 9.56 9.83 14.96
N VAL A 244 9.25 9.43 13.72
CA VAL A 244 9.92 8.30 13.06
C VAL A 244 11.43 8.51 12.91
N SER A 245 11.91 9.76 12.98
CA SER A 245 13.35 10.08 13.02
C SER A 245 14.08 9.65 14.29
N ARG A 246 13.34 9.32 15.36
CA ARG A 246 13.88 8.83 16.64
C ARG A 246 14.05 7.31 16.67
N TYR A 247 14.10 6.66 15.50
CA TYR A 247 14.26 5.22 15.37
C TYR A 247 15.45 4.66 16.16
N SER A 248 16.55 5.40 16.26
CA SER A 248 17.78 5.00 16.99
C SER A 248 17.59 4.91 18.51
N SER A 249 16.50 5.44 19.06
CA SER A 249 16.19 5.33 20.50
C SER A 249 15.82 3.91 20.95
N ASN A 250 15.56 3.00 20.00
CA ASN A 250 15.14 1.61 20.26
C ASN A 250 13.90 1.47 21.16
N ARG A 251 13.13 2.54 21.31
CA ARG A 251 11.88 2.60 22.11
C ARG A 251 10.82 3.48 21.44
N MET A 252 10.97 3.74 20.15
CA MET A 252 10.13 4.67 19.39
C MET A 252 8.86 3.97 18.94
N VAL A 253 7.71 4.60 19.20
CA VAL A 253 6.39 4.11 18.80
C VAL A 253 5.54 5.30 18.37
N LEU A 254 4.96 5.29 17.17
CA LEU A 254 3.95 6.27 16.81
C LEU A 254 2.64 6.04 17.58
N SER A 255 2.05 7.13 18.07
CA SER A 255 0.69 7.13 18.62
C SER A 255 -0.37 7.06 17.50
N PRO A 256 -1.65 6.84 17.83
CA PRO A 256 -2.74 6.96 16.86
C PRO A 256 -2.74 8.31 16.12
N GLU A 257 -2.46 9.41 16.81
CA GLU A 257 -2.35 10.74 16.19
C GLU A 257 -1.15 10.82 15.23
N GLY A 258 0.01 10.27 15.64
CA GLY A 258 1.19 10.21 14.79
C GLY A 258 0.97 9.38 13.53
N MET A 259 0.23 8.27 13.65
CA MET A 259 -0.18 7.43 12.52
C MET A 259 -1.13 8.14 11.57
N GLN A 260 -2.13 8.85 12.11
CA GLN A 260 -3.07 9.64 11.32
C GLN A 260 -2.36 10.78 10.58
N GLU A 261 -1.45 11.48 11.26
CA GLU A 261 -0.65 12.52 10.63
C GLU A 261 0.24 11.93 9.53
N LEU A 262 0.95 10.82 9.80
CA LEU A 262 1.79 10.14 8.81
C LEU A 262 0.97 9.76 7.57
N ARG A 263 -0.23 9.20 7.74
CA ARG A 263 -1.16 8.84 6.65
C ARG A 263 -1.52 10.03 5.77
N SER A 264 -1.62 11.23 6.35
CA SER A 264 -1.93 12.47 5.62
C SER A 264 -0.74 13.04 4.83
N ARG A 265 0.50 12.67 5.19
CA ARG A 265 1.75 13.19 4.58
C ARG A 265 2.36 12.19 3.60
N ILE A 266 2.31 10.90 3.93
CA ILE A 266 2.89 9.82 3.15
C ILE A 266 1.78 8.84 2.80
N SER A 267 1.60 8.59 1.50
CA SER A 267 0.72 7.53 1.03
C SER A 267 1.39 6.18 1.22
N PHE A 268 0.75 5.29 1.97
CA PHE A 268 1.12 3.89 2.13
C PHE A 268 -0.15 3.04 2.16
N THR A 269 -0.09 1.78 1.76
CA THR A 269 -1.25 0.87 1.71
C THR A 269 -1.02 -0.40 2.49
N GLN A 270 0.18 -0.58 3.05
CA GLN A 270 0.51 -1.75 3.81
C GLN A 270 1.15 -1.43 5.15
N LEU A 271 0.80 -2.25 6.14
CA LEU A 271 1.50 -2.35 7.43
C LEU A 271 2.24 -3.68 7.49
N ARG A 272 3.40 -3.69 8.11
CA ARG A 272 4.16 -4.92 8.36
C ARG A 272 4.59 -4.99 9.81
N PHE A 273 4.15 -6.05 10.48
CA PHE A 273 4.44 -6.35 11.87
C PHE A 273 5.54 -7.42 11.93
N HIS A 274 6.60 -7.15 12.69
CA HIS A 274 7.71 -8.06 12.84
C HIS A 274 8.22 -8.04 14.29
N CYS A 275 8.05 -9.14 15.01
CA CYS A 275 8.65 -9.32 16.32
C CYS A 275 9.28 -10.69 16.47
N ARG A 276 10.24 -10.79 17.38
CA ARG A 276 10.88 -12.05 17.78
C ARG A 276 11.40 -11.95 19.20
N LYS A 277 11.19 -13.02 19.97
CA LYS A 277 11.88 -13.27 21.24
C LYS A 277 12.80 -14.47 21.11
N GLN A 278 14.05 -14.32 21.54
CA GLN A 278 15.08 -15.35 21.39
C GLN A 278 14.74 -16.60 22.19
N GLN A 279 14.28 -16.42 23.43
CA GLN A 279 13.98 -17.52 24.35
C GLN A 279 12.89 -18.45 23.81
N HIS A 280 11.84 -17.91 23.17
CA HIS A 280 10.75 -18.72 22.61
C HIS A 280 11.02 -19.20 21.17
N GLY A 281 11.96 -18.58 20.46
CA GLY A 281 12.36 -18.96 19.11
C GLY A 281 11.29 -18.71 18.01
N ARG A 282 10.11 -18.20 18.38
CA ARG A 282 9.04 -17.84 17.44
C ARG A 282 9.18 -16.40 16.96
N THR A 283 8.85 -16.21 15.70
CA THR A 283 8.91 -14.97 14.95
C THR A 283 7.53 -14.74 14.35
N PHE A 284 6.89 -13.66 14.76
CA PHE A 284 5.67 -13.16 14.13
C PHE A 284 6.07 -12.12 13.10
N HIS A 285 5.91 -12.45 11.82
CA HIS A 285 6.31 -11.61 10.71
C HIS A 285 5.25 -11.64 9.61
N VAL A 286 4.37 -10.65 9.63
CA VAL A 286 3.23 -10.54 8.71
C VAL A 286 3.16 -9.16 8.08
N LYS A 287 2.63 -9.07 6.87
CA LYS A 287 2.22 -7.79 6.25
C LYS A 287 0.74 -7.82 5.92
N THR A 288 0.08 -6.66 5.87
CA THR A 288 -1.29 -6.59 5.35
C THR A 288 -1.30 -6.98 3.88
N ALA A 289 -2.35 -7.68 3.46
CA ALA A 289 -2.50 -8.16 2.09
C ALA A 289 -2.76 -6.98 1.13
N ALA A 290 -2.32 -7.09 -0.13
CA ALA A 290 -2.56 -6.08 -1.15
C ALA A 290 -4.00 -6.17 -1.72
N ASN A 291 -4.99 -6.08 -0.84
CA ASN A 291 -6.42 -6.17 -1.15
C ASN A 291 -7.24 -5.23 -0.24
N SER A 292 -8.55 -5.17 -0.47
CA SER A 292 -9.45 -4.31 0.32
C SER A 292 -9.48 -4.65 1.82
N SER A 293 -9.26 -5.92 2.17
CA SER A 293 -9.22 -6.34 3.58
C SER A 293 -7.94 -5.87 4.28
N GLY A 294 -6.80 -5.87 3.58
CA GLY A 294 -5.54 -5.30 4.10
C GLY A 294 -5.58 -3.78 4.21
N GLU A 295 -6.17 -3.08 3.23
CA GLU A 295 -6.38 -1.62 3.31
C GLU A 295 -7.28 -1.25 4.50
N ALA A 296 -8.32 -2.04 4.81
CA ALA A 296 -9.15 -1.82 5.99
C ALA A 296 -8.35 -1.86 7.30
N VAL A 297 -7.29 -2.68 7.38
CA VAL A 297 -6.38 -2.71 8.54
C VAL A 297 -5.56 -1.42 8.64
N VAL A 298 -5.06 -0.93 7.52
CA VAL A 298 -4.34 0.35 7.47
C VAL A 298 -5.25 1.50 7.90
N GLY A 299 -6.46 1.58 7.34
CA GLY A 299 -7.43 2.60 7.70
C GLY A 299 -7.79 2.59 9.18
N PHE A 300 -7.98 1.40 9.79
CA PHE A 300 -8.24 1.28 11.22
C PHE A 300 -7.09 1.82 12.08
N PHE A 301 -5.84 1.41 11.83
CA PHE A 301 -4.70 1.87 12.64
C PHE A 301 -4.25 3.30 12.33
N CYS A 302 -4.70 3.89 11.22
CA CYS A 302 -4.51 5.30 10.90
C CYS A 302 -5.66 6.21 11.35
N GLY A 303 -6.74 5.65 11.92
CA GLY A 303 -7.88 6.42 12.41
C GLY A 303 -8.85 6.88 11.30
N ASP A 304 -8.80 6.28 10.11
CA ASP A 304 -9.77 6.53 9.04
C ASP A 304 -11.14 5.91 9.36
N THR A 305 -11.17 4.88 10.20
CA THR A 305 -12.39 4.19 10.63
C THR A 305 -12.23 3.58 12.02
N ASP A 306 -13.33 3.51 12.76
CA ASP A 306 -13.42 2.79 14.04
C ASP A 306 -13.95 1.35 13.88
N VAL A 307 -14.21 0.92 12.64
CA VAL A 307 -14.67 -0.43 12.35
C VAL A 307 -13.50 -1.41 12.45
N PHE A 308 -13.61 -2.36 13.36
CA PHE A 308 -12.60 -3.39 13.58
C PHE A 308 -12.50 -4.32 12.36
N PRO A 309 -11.35 -4.38 11.67
CA PRO A 309 -11.21 -5.12 10.42
C PRO A 309 -11.05 -6.62 10.69
N LYS A 310 -11.57 -7.46 9.78
CA LYS A 310 -11.40 -8.91 9.84
C LYS A 310 -9.91 -9.28 9.80
N ALA A 311 -9.50 -10.23 10.64
CA ALA A 311 -8.11 -10.68 10.71
C ALA A 311 -7.76 -11.68 9.60
N CYS A 312 -8.57 -12.72 9.40
CA CYS A 312 -8.29 -13.69 8.34
C CYS A 312 -8.49 -13.07 6.94
N GLY A 313 -7.51 -13.28 6.05
CA GLY A 313 -7.52 -12.76 4.68
C GLY A 313 -7.06 -11.30 4.54
N SER A 314 -6.79 -10.59 5.65
CA SER A 314 -6.27 -9.21 5.62
C SER A 314 -4.74 -9.12 5.76
N PHE A 315 -4.04 -10.24 5.97
CA PHE A 315 -2.58 -10.28 6.04
C PHE A 315 -1.98 -11.54 5.42
N GLU A 316 -0.69 -11.46 5.10
CA GLU A 316 0.14 -12.52 4.56
C GLU A 316 1.33 -12.76 5.49
N LYS A 317 1.69 -14.04 5.70
CA LYS A 317 2.91 -14.42 6.42
C LYS A 317 4.12 -14.19 5.53
N LEU A 318 5.16 -13.56 6.07
CA LEU A 318 6.41 -13.31 5.37
C LEU A 318 7.43 -14.42 5.63
N LYS A 319 8.50 -14.43 4.83
CA LYS A 319 9.59 -15.40 4.96
C LYS A 319 10.16 -15.35 6.39
N GLY A 320 10.22 -16.52 7.04
CA GLY A 320 10.73 -16.67 8.40
C GLY A 320 9.68 -16.59 9.50
N ASP A 321 8.42 -16.28 9.16
CA ASP A 321 7.32 -16.43 10.12
C ASP A 321 7.13 -17.90 10.49
N ASN A 322 7.09 -18.16 11.79
CA ASN A 322 6.75 -19.46 12.38
C ASN A 322 5.81 -19.28 13.57
N SER A 323 5.02 -18.20 13.56
CA SER A 323 4.19 -17.82 14.69
C SER A 323 2.92 -18.65 14.78
N VAL A 324 2.46 -18.89 16.01
CA VAL A 324 1.17 -19.55 16.25
C VAL A 324 0.03 -18.53 16.10
N LEU A 325 0.25 -17.30 16.55
CA LEU A 325 -0.66 -16.16 16.47
C LEU A 325 -1.18 -15.95 15.05
N ALA A 326 -0.30 -15.92 14.05
CA ALA A 326 -0.70 -15.75 12.64
C ALA A 326 -1.58 -16.90 12.11
N ASN A 327 -1.48 -18.11 12.67
CA ASN A 327 -2.32 -19.24 12.27
C ASN A 327 -3.70 -19.26 12.95
N LYS A 328 -3.94 -18.37 13.91
CA LYS A 328 -5.17 -18.30 14.70
C LYS A 328 -5.96 -17.01 14.47
N CYS A 329 -5.89 -16.44 13.26
CA CYS A 329 -6.56 -15.18 12.92
C CYS A 329 -8.07 -15.16 13.25
N ALA A 330 -8.76 -16.30 13.19
CA ALA A 330 -10.19 -16.41 13.50
C ALA A 330 -10.48 -16.19 15.00
N GLU A 331 -9.48 -16.33 15.87
CA GLU A 331 -9.60 -16.16 17.32
C GLU A 331 -9.12 -14.77 17.78
N TRP A 332 -8.82 -13.85 16.86
CA TRP A 332 -8.28 -12.55 17.23
C TRP A 332 -9.34 -11.58 17.77
N GLY A 333 -8.90 -10.69 18.63
CA GLY A 333 -9.59 -9.43 18.91
C GLY A 333 -10.66 -9.48 19.99
N LYS A 334 -11.13 -8.27 20.34
CA LYS A 334 -12.28 -8.05 21.22
C LYS A 334 -13.16 -6.91 20.70
N GLU A 335 -14.45 -7.16 20.56
CA GLU A 335 -15.45 -6.18 20.11
C GLU A 335 -16.78 -6.43 20.83
N ASN A 336 -17.44 -5.36 21.27
CA ASN A 336 -18.72 -5.39 21.99
C ASN A 336 -18.72 -6.35 23.19
N GLY A 337 -17.67 -6.27 24.01
CA GLY A 337 -17.49 -7.13 25.19
C GLY A 337 -17.09 -8.58 24.89
N THR A 338 -17.07 -8.99 23.62
CA THR A 338 -16.83 -10.38 23.21
C THR A 338 -15.41 -10.56 22.69
N TYR A 339 -14.72 -11.59 23.16
CA TYR A 339 -13.40 -11.98 22.68
C TYR A 339 -13.47 -13.00 21.55
N ARG A 340 -12.37 -13.18 20.80
CA ARG A 340 -12.25 -14.15 19.70
C ARG A 340 -13.23 -13.89 18.56
N VAL A 341 -13.34 -12.63 18.19
CA VAL A 341 -14.27 -12.15 17.14
C VAL A 341 -13.69 -12.25 15.72
N GLY A 342 -12.45 -12.70 15.58
CA GLY A 342 -11.77 -12.85 14.29
C GLY A 342 -11.38 -11.50 13.67
N LYS A 343 -11.10 -10.49 14.51
CA LYS A 343 -10.80 -9.12 14.09
C LYS A 343 -9.50 -8.61 14.72
N TRP A 344 -8.88 -7.63 14.08
CA TRP A 344 -7.74 -6.90 14.66
C TRP A 344 -8.20 -6.02 15.81
N GLY A 345 -7.33 -5.77 16.80
CA GLY A 345 -7.55 -4.77 17.84
C GLY A 345 -8.43 -5.21 19.02
N HIS A 346 -8.51 -4.33 20.01
CA HIS A 346 -9.27 -4.51 21.24
C HIS A 346 -10.12 -3.26 21.52
N GLU A 347 -11.41 -3.41 21.77
CA GLU A 347 -12.28 -2.27 22.11
C GLU A 347 -11.68 -1.41 23.25
N GLY A 348 -11.70 -0.09 23.08
CA GLY A 348 -11.10 0.84 24.04
C GLY A 348 -9.57 0.91 24.05
N GLN A 349 -8.87 0.23 23.13
CA GLN A 349 -7.42 0.32 22.92
C GLN A 349 -7.15 0.52 21.41
N LYS A 350 -6.53 1.64 21.02
CA LYS A 350 -6.25 1.97 19.61
C LYS A 350 -4.76 1.98 19.29
N GLU A 351 -3.92 1.82 20.30
CA GLU A 351 -2.49 1.98 20.21
C GLU A 351 -1.80 0.74 19.65
N LEU A 352 -0.82 0.95 18.76
CA LEU A 352 -0.03 -0.14 18.16
C LEU A 352 0.83 -0.94 19.16
N TYR A 353 1.05 -0.40 20.36
CA TYR A 353 1.83 -1.06 21.42
C TYR A 353 0.97 -1.93 22.35
N ILE A 354 -0.37 -1.93 22.18
CA ILE A 354 -1.30 -2.72 23.02
C ILE A 354 -2.34 -3.43 22.15
N TYR A 355 -2.31 -4.77 22.17
CA TYR A 355 -3.36 -5.65 21.62
C TYR A 355 -3.75 -5.41 20.15
N SER A 356 -2.79 -5.04 19.29
CA SER A 356 -3.06 -4.91 17.85
C SER A 356 -3.46 -6.24 17.22
N ALA A 357 -2.74 -7.32 17.56
CA ALA A 357 -3.02 -8.69 17.16
C ALA A 357 -2.86 -9.60 18.38
N PHE A 358 -3.89 -10.35 18.75
CA PHE A 358 -3.86 -11.12 19.99
C PHE A 358 -4.92 -12.24 20.02
N VAL A 359 -4.57 -13.38 20.60
CA VAL A 359 -5.52 -14.42 21.03
C VAL A 359 -5.59 -14.38 22.55
N PRO A 360 -6.78 -14.13 23.15
CA PRO A 360 -6.92 -13.91 24.58
C PRO A 360 -6.28 -15.05 25.40
N ASN A 361 -5.41 -14.68 26.34
CA ASN A 361 -4.69 -15.58 27.26
C ASN A 361 -3.71 -16.56 26.60
N HIS A 362 -3.29 -16.35 25.35
CA HIS A 362 -2.45 -17.32 24.62
C HIS A 362 -1.24 -16.71 23.92
N TYR A 363 -1.46 -15.80 22.96
CA TYR A 363 -0.41 -15.27 22.10
C TYR A 363 -0.72 -13.84 21.75
N HIS A 364 0.20 -12.91 22.00
CA HIS A 364 -0.08 -11.51 21.76
C HIS A 364 1.06 -10.76 21.05
N TRP A 365 0.69 -9.63 20.46
CA TRP A 365 1.56 -8.51 20.11
C TRP A 365 1.37 -7.42 21.16
N VAL A 366 2.29 -7.30 22.13
CA VAL A 366 2.20 -6.31 23.21
C VAL A 366 3.58 -5.83 23.65
N THR A 367 3.70 -4.52 23.87
CA THR A 367 4.85 -3.84 24.46
C THR A 367 4.32 -2.76 25.39
N TRP A 368 3.79 -3.15 26.55
CA TRP A 368 3.09 -2.26 27.45
C TRP A 368 3.82 -2.16 28.79
N PRO A 369 4.72 -1.17 28.94
CA PRO A 369 5.49 -0.99 30.17
C PRO A 369 4.62 -0.83 31.42
N GLY A 370 3.48 -0.13 31.31
CA GLY A 370 2.58 0.15 32.44
C GLY A 370 1.99 -1.10 33.09
N SER A 371 1.92 -2.21 32.37
CA SER A 371 1.50 -3.52 32.91
C SER A 371 2.63 -4.57 32.89
N ASN A 372 3.87 -4.14 32.64
CA ASN A 372 5.04 -5.00 32.49
C ASN A 372 4.84 -6.16 31.47
N ARG A 373 4.31 -5.85 30.28
CA ARG A 373 4.00 -6.84 29.25
C ARG A 373 4.85 -6.67 28.01
N TRP A 374 5.51 -7.74 27.59
CA TRP A 374 6.49 -7.75 26.50
C TRP A 374 6.38 -9.06 25.70
N GLU A 375 5.32 -9.13 24.91
CA GLU A 375 4.83 -10.37 24.34
C GLU A 375 4.99 -10.33 22.82
N CYS A 376 5.53 -11.41 22.27
CA CYS A 376 5.65 -11.63 20.84
C CYS A 376 5.28 -13.07 20.53
N ASP A 377 4.04 -13.29 20.09
CA ASP A 377 3.50 -14.64 19.87
C ASP A 377 3.64 -15.54 21.12
N ASP A 378 3.50 -14.93 22.30
CA ASP A 378 3.54 -15.60 23.61
C ASP A 378 2.74 -14.79 24.66
N MET A 379 2.89 -15.17 25.94
CA MET A 379 2.32 -14.55 27.15
C MET A 379 3.40 -14.20 28.17
N ALA A 380 4.65 -14.27 27.77
CA ALA A 380 5.81 -14.21 28.64
C ALA A 380 6.37 -12.79 28.68
N ASN A 381 6.81 -12.31 29.84
CA ASN A 381 7.39 -10.97 29.97
C ASN A 381 8.92 -10.98 29.97
N GLU A 382 9.55 -12.16 30.00
CA GLU A 382 10.99 -12.32 30.00
C GLU A 382 11.58 -11.82 28.68
N LEU A 383 12.68 -11.07 28.78
CA LEU A 383 13.39 -10.50 27.65
C LEU A 383 14.81 -11.06 27.55
N SER A 384 15.28 -11.16 26.32
CA SER A 384 16.68 -11.37 25.97
C SER A 384 17.22 -10.15 25.23
N CYS A 385 18.52 -9.88 25.36
CA CYS A 385 19.17 -8.81 24.62
C CYS A 385 19.01 -9.04 23.11
N GLY A 386 18.40 -8.09 22.40
CA GLY A 386 18.11 -8.18 20.98
C GLY A 386 16.70 -8.68 20.63
N ASP A 387 15.86 -9.02 21.61
CA ASP A 387 14.42 -9.19 21.36
C ASP A 387 13.85 -7.89 20.80
N PHE A 388 12.93 -7.98 19.84
CA PHE A 388 12.46 -6.80 19.14
C PHE A 388 11.00 -6.87 18.71
N TRP A 389 10.43 -5.67 18.54
CA TRP A 389 9.12 -5.41 17.93
C TRP A 389 9.28 -4.24 16.98
N LYS A 390 8.91 -4.45 15.72
CA LYS A 390 9.01 -3.47 14.65
C LYS A 390 7.75 -3.44 13.82
N ILE A 391 7.30 -2.25 13.50
CA ILE A 391 6.21 -2.02 12.54
C ILE A 391 6.71 -1.10 11.45
N TYR A 392 6.35 -1.43 10.22
CA TYR A 392 6.72 -0.67 9.04
C TYR A 392 5.49 -0.32 8.22
N VAL A 393 5.59 0.75 7.43
CA VAL A 393 4.59 1.13 6.42
C VAL A 393 5.19 1.12 5.02
N ARG A 394 4.37 0.81 4.00
CA ARG A 394 4.76 0.90 2.59
C ARG A 394 3.62 1.35 1.69
#